data_AF-A0A2N0QPK4-F1
#
_entry.id   AF-A0A2N0QPK4-F1
#
_cell.length_a   1.000
_cell.length_b   1.000
_cell.length_c   1.000
_cell.angle_alpha   90.00
_cell.angle_beta   90.00
_cell.angle_gamma   90.00
#
_symmetry.space_group_name_H-M   'P 1'
#
loop_
_entity.id
_entity.type
_entity.pdbx_description
1 polymer ?
#
loop_
_entity_poly.entity_id
_entity_poly.type
_entity_poly.pdbx_seq_one_letter_code
_entity_poly.pdbx_strand_id
1 'polypeptide(L)'
;MYHAIKDELGEEVEYVWHDATDLSDFDGILVPGGFSYGDYLRCGAMANQSNVMAEVKRAAEAGKPVLGVCNGFQILTEAGLLP
;
A
#
# COMPACT_ATOMS: atom_id res chain seq x y z
N MET A 1 9.74 -5.66 -3.35
CA MET A 1 9.03 -5.97 -2.10
C MET A 1 8.60 -7.42 -2.09
N TYR A 2 7.80 -7.90 -3.06
CA TYR A 2 7.41 -9.33 -3.15
C TYR A 2 8.58 -10.32 -2.95
N HIS A 3 9.64 -10.24 -3.78
CA HIS A 3 10.83 -11.10 -3.64
C HIS A 3 11.50 -11.01 -2.25
N ALA A 4 11.50 -9.83 -1.64
CA ALA A 4 12.07 -9.67 -0.31
C ALA A 4 11.24 -10.41 0.76
N ILE A 5 9.91 -10.47 0.61
CA ILE A 5 9.06 -11.23 1.55
C ILE A 5 9.16 -12.72 1.25
N LYS A 6 9.03 -13.11 -0.02
CA LYS A 6 8.97 -14.52 -0.39
C LYS A 6 10.31 -15.23 -0.31
N ASP A 7 11.34 -14.66 -0.93
CA ASP A 7 12.60 -15.37 -1.21
C ASP A 7 13.65 -15.09 -0.11
N GLU A 8 13.60 -13.91 0.51
CA GLU A 8 14.56 -13.54 1.57
C GLU A 8 14.01 -13.81 2.99
N LEU A 9 12.73 -13.50 3.24
CA LEU A 9 12.10 -13.74 4.55
C LEU A 9 11.39 -15.10 4.64
N GLY A 10 11.02 -15.72 3.51
CA GLY A 10 10.33 -17.01 3.49
C GLY A 10 8.86 -16.95 3.90
N GLU A 11 8.23 -15.78 3.84
CA GLU A 11 6.86 -15.54 4.29
C GLU A 11 5.86 -15.54 3.12
N GLU A 12 4.57 -15.72 3.42
CA GLU A 12 3.49 -15.64 2.43
C GLU A 12 3.29 -14.20 1.94
N VAL A 13 3.12 -14.04 0.62
CA VAL A 13 2.89 -12.74 0.01
C VAL A 13 2.11 -12.86 -1.29
N GLU A 14 1.17 -11.96 -1.48
CA GLU A 14 0.32 -11.88 -2.66
C GLU A 14 0.34 -10.47 -3.27
N TYR A 15 0.13 -10.40 -4.58
CA TYR A 15 -0.11 -9.14 -5.27
C TYR A 15 -1.59 -8.80 -5.20
N VAL A 16 -1.92 -7.61 -4.71
CA VAL A 16 -3.29 -7.12 -4.64
C VAL A 16 -3.50 -5.99 -5.62
N TRP A 17 -4.62 -6.03 -6.34
CA TRP A 17 -5.00 -5.00 -7.32
C TRP A 17 -5.59 -3.76 -6.63
N HIS A 18 -5.40 -2.58 -7.23
CA HIS A 18 -5.80 -1.30 -6.61
C HIS A 18 -7.32 -1.12 -6.43
N ASP A 19 -8.13 -1.92 -7.11
CA ASP A 19 -9.60 -1.91 -6.98
C ASP A 19 -10.13 -2.95 -5.98
N ALA A 20 -9.26 -3.69 -5.29
CA ALA A 20 -9.67 -4.61 -4.24
C ALA A 20 -10.41 -3.88 -3.11
N THR A 21 -11.37 -4.56 -2.50
CA THR A 21 -12.25 -4.00 -1.47
C THR A 21 -12.21 -4.78 -0.15
N ASP A 22 -11.34 -5.78 -0.06
CA ASP A 22 -11.15 -6.58 1.15
C ASP A 22 -9.67 -6.95 1.28
N LEU A 23 -9.07 -6.59 2.42
CA LEU A 23 -7.71 -6.98 2.83
C LEU A 23 -7.70 -7.65 4.20
N SER A 24 -8.85 -8.15 4.66
CA SER A 24 -9.02 -8.68 6.03
C SER A 24 -8.12 -9.88 6.33
N ASP A 25 -7.85 -10.71 5.31
CA ASP A 25 -7.01 -11.91 5.39
C ASP A 25 -5.50 -11.63 5.53
N PHE A 26 -5.04 -10.39 5.31
CA PHE A 26 -3.62 -10.04 5.37
C PHE A 26 -3.19 -9.52 6.74
N ASP A 27 -2.07 -9.99 7.26
CA ASP A 27 -1.50 -9.52 8.53
C ASP A 27 -0.75 -8.18 8.41
N GLY A 28 -0.33 -7.80 7.20
CA GLY A 28 0.37 -6.55 6.94
C GLY A 28 0.27 -6.12 5.48
N ILE A 29 0.49 -4.83 5.23
CA ILE A 29 0.33 -4.22 3.91
C ILE A 29 1.62 -3.54 3.47
N LEU A 30 2.04 -3.83 2.23
CA LEU A 30 3.22 -3.25 1.60
C LEU A 30 2.80 -2.44 0.37
N VAL A 31 2.95 -1.11 0.43
CA VAL A 31 2.68 -0.22 -0.69
C VAL A 31 3.99 0.02 -1.47
N PRO A 32 4.13 -0.51 -2.69
CA PRO A 32 5.38 -0.47 -3.42
C PRO A 32 5.70 0.92 -3.98
N GLY A 33 6.97 1.12 -4.33
CA GLY A 33 7.43 2.27 -5.11
C GLY A 33 7.09 2.16 -6.58
N GLY A 34 7.32 3.23 -7.33
CA GLY A 34 7.02 3.33 -8.75
C GLY A 34 6.62 4.75 -9.15
N PHE A 35 5.77 4.85 -10.17
CA PHE A 35 5.18 6.10 -10.66
C PHE A 35 3.68 5.88 -10.85
N SER A 36 2.93 5.79 -9.75
CA SER A 36 1.49 5.54 -9.81
C SER A 36 0.80 6.63 -10.64
N TYR A 37 -0.02 6.21 -11.62
CA TYR A 37 -0.62 7.11 -12.62
C TYR A 37 0.40 8.03 -13.33
N GLY A 38 1.66 7.63 -13.42
CA GLY A 38 2.75 8.46 -13.98
C GLY A 38 3.01 9.75 -13.19
N ASP A 39 2.58 9.82 -11.92
CA ASP A 39 2.61 11.03 -11.08
C ASP A 39 1.96 12.26 -11.75
N TYR A 40 0.98 12.04 -12.63
CA TYR A 40 0.42 13.05 -13.55
C TYR A 40 -0.07 14.35 -12.89
N LEU A 41 -0.73 14.24 -11.73
CA LEU A 41 -1.18 15.40 -10.96
C LEU A 41 -0.12 15.83 -9.95
N ARG A 42 0.24 14.90 -9.08
CA ARG A 42 1.29 14.96 -8.06
C ARG A 42 1.58 13.52 -7.65
N CYS A 43 2.79 13.25 -7.17
CA CYS A 43 3.17 11.93 -6.72
C CYS A 43 2.19 11.36 -5.69
N GLY A 44 1.68 10.15 -5.94
CA GLY A 44 0.77 9.42 -5.05
C GLY A 44 -0.65 10.02 -4.88
N ALA A 45 -0.91 11.25 -5.32
CA ALA A 45 -2.18 11.95 -5.06
C ALA A 45 -3.40 11.25 -5.69
N MET A 46 -3.24 10.73 -6.90
CA MET A 46 -4.30 9.97 -7.57
C MET A 46 -4.47 8.56 -6.98
N ALA A 47 -3.36 7.89 -6.67
CA ALA A 47 -3.40 6.52 -6.14
C ALA A 47 -4.07 6.41 -4.77
N ASN A 48 -3.96 7.44 -3.93
CA ASN A 48 -4.70 7.52 -2.66
C ASN A 48 -6.24 7.43 -2.83
N GLN A 49 -6.77 7.72 -4.02
CA GLN A 49 -8.22 7.64 -4.30
C GLN A 49 -8.68 6.26 -4.79
N SER A 50 -7.79 5.27 -4.88
CA SER A 50 -8.14 3.90 -5.31
C SER A 50 -8.97 3.19 -4.24
N ASN A 51 -9.86 2.28 -4.65
CA ASN A 51 -10.76 1.58 -3.72
C ASN A 51 -10.01 0.84 -2.60
N VAL A 52 -8.86 0.23 -2.92
CA VAL A 52 -8.03 -0.48 -1.94
C VAL A 52 -7.57 0.40 -0.79
N MET A 53 -7.48 1.71 -0.97
CA MET A 53 -6.98 2.61 0.08
C MET A 53 -7.93 2.75 1.27
N ALA A 54 -9.23 2.45 1.09
CA ALA A 54 -10.15 2.34 2.21
C ALA A 54 -9.74 1.18 3.15
N GLU A 55 -9.33 0.05 2.56
CA GLU A 55 -8.85 -1.11 3.29
C GLU A 55 -7.49 -0.87 3.95
N VAL A 56 -6.58 -0.19 3.27
CA VAL A 56 -5.26 0.18 3.83
C VAL A 56 -5.44 1.04 5.09
N LYS A 57 -6.34 2.02 5.05
CA LYS A 57 -6.66 2.85 6.23
C LYS A 57 -7.26 2.04 7.36
N ARG A 58 -8.22 1.17 7.06
CA ARG A 58 -8.85 0.27 8.03
C ARG A 58 -7.83 -0.66 8.70
N ALA A 59 -6.90 -1.21 7.94
CA ALA A 59 -5.83 -2.06 8.46
C ALA A 59 -4.90 -1.27 9.41
N ALA A 60 -4.52 -0.05 9.04
CA ALA A 60 -3.71 0.82 9.88
C ALA A 60 -4.43 1.18 11.20
N GLU A 61 -5.72 1.50 11.14
CA GLU A 61 -6.56 1.76 12.32
C GLU A 61 -6.69 0.53 13.23
N ALA A 62 -6.74 -0.67 12.65
CA ALA A 62 -6.73 -1.93 13.36
C ALA A 62 -5.34 -2.31 13.94
N GLY A 63 -4.32 -1.48 13.73
CA GLY A 63 -2.95 -1.70 14.23
C GLY A 63 -2.13 -2.68 13.40
N LYS A 64 -2.61 -3.10 12.21
CA LYS A 64 -1.81 -3.92 11.30
C LYS A 64 -0.67 -3.08 10.72
N PRO A 65 0.55 -3.63 10.57
CA PRO A 65 1.67 -2.90 9.97
C PRO A 65 1.39 -2.52 8.51
N VAL A 66 1.60 -1.24 8.18
CA VAL A 66 1.53 -0.71 6.82
C VAL A 66 2.88 -0.04 6.49
N LEU A 67 3.55 -0.52 5.44
CA LEU A 67 4.84 0.01 4.99
C LEU A 67 4.72 0.55 3.57
N GLY A 68 5.02 1.83 3.38
CA GLY A 68 5.14 2.47 2.07
C GLY A 68 6.59 2.76 1.71
N VAL A 69 7.03 2.39 0.51
CA VAL A 69 8.39 2.66 0.03
C VAL A 69 8.36 3.59 -1.18
N CYS A 70 9.14 4.68 -1.15
CA CYS A 70 9.24 5.66 -2.24
C CYS A 70 7.84 6.23 -2.63
N ASN A 71 7.29 5.88 -3.79
CA ASN A 71 5.93 6.29 -4.18
C ASN A 71 4.86 5.74 -3.23
N GLY A 72 5.07 4.57 -2.63
CA GLY A 72 4.20 4.06 -1.58
C GLY A 72 4.18 4.94 -0.34
N PHE A 73 5.32 5.51 0.08
CA PHE A 73 5.37 6.48 1.17
C PHE A 73 4.56 7.73 0.81
N GLN A 74 4.75 8.26 -0.40
CA GLN A 74 4.01 9.43 -0.90
C GLN A 74 2.50 9.18 -0.89
N ILE A 75 2.05 8.01 -1.36
CA ILE A 75 0.63 7.60 -1.31
C ILE A 75 0.10 7.59 0.13
N LEU A 76 0.86 7.04 1.09
CA LEU A 76 0.44 7.00 2.49
C LEU A 76 0.39 8.40 3.14
N THR A 77 1.30 9.31 2.77
CA THR A 77 1.24 10.72 3.18
C THR A 77 0.00 11.40 2.62
N GLU A 78 -0.31 11.21 1.33
CA GLU A 78 -1.54 11.72 0.70
C GLU A 78 -2.81 11.15 1.36
N ALA A 79 -2.72 9.91 1.86
CA ALA A 79 -3.80 9.25 2.59
C ALA A 79 -4.03 9.79 4.01
N GLY A 80 -3.15 10.65 4.51
CA GLY A 80 -3.18 11.15 5.89
C GLY A 80 -2.78 10.08 6.92
N LEU A 81 -2.12 8.99 6.49
CA LEU A 81 -1.66 7.92 7.37
C LEU A 81 -0.26 8.18 7.95
N LEU A 82 0.44 9.19 7.43
CA LEU A 82 1.76 9.61 7.86
C LEU A 82 1.78 11.14 8.08
N PRO A 83 2.60 11.64 9.03
CA PRO A 83 2.71 13.07 9.33
C PRO A 83 3.31 13.89 8.17
#